data_AF-A0A7C5VCC4-F1
#
_entry.id   AF-A0A7C5VCC4-F1
#
_cell.length_a   1.000
_cell.length_b   1.000
_cell.length_c   1.000
_cell.angle_alpha   90.00
_cell.angle_beta   90.00
_cell.angle_gamma   90.00
#
_symmetry.space_group_name_H-M   'P 1'
#
loop_
_entity.id
_entity.type
_entity.pdbx_description
1 polymer ?
#
loop_
_entity_poly.entity_id
_entity_poly.type
_entity_poly.pdbx_seq_one_letter_code
_entity_poly.pdbx_strand_id
1 'polypeptide(L)'
;MSKILIVLLDGLGDRPSRSLNGMTPLQRANKPGLDELAAEGVTGIMDPVAPGVPAGSDTGHLSILGYDPYKFYTGRGPLEALGAGMDLRPGDVAFRVNFATVGDDWTVIDRRAGRISTEEARALGEAIREMAAAFDSEFAFDFLTTVEHRGVLVMRGDGVSDEVTDVDPHMEGVKAEMPRPRSPGAERTARELERFLRKAREVLESHPLNRERVRKGLRPANAILPRGAGKMPRLPSLRERYGVSCVVIAGGALYRGVCKAAGMDVRIVPTATGTLNTDLNAKFNAALESLKTYDLVFLHIKGTDTASHDRNPSAKAAFIERIDKELRARIDQLGDVIVCVTGDHTTSSVDGRHHGDPVPLLIWGEGVRRDEVVRFDEVSCARGGLGRIRGLDLMNTLMDLTGRVEMFGE
;
A
#
# COMPACT_ATOMS: atom_id res chain seq x y z
N MET A 1 20.26 20.82 -9.22
CA MET A 1 19.90 20.06 -8.00
C MET A 1 19.62 18.65 -8.44
N SER A 2 20.31 17.69 -7.82
CA SER A 2 20.14 16.27 -8.10
C SER A 2 18.68 15.84 -7.93
N LYS A 3 18.25 14.87 -8.72
CA LYS A 3 16.90 14.28 -8.61
C LYS A 3 16.94 13.08 -7.67
N ILE A 4 15.77 12.61 -7.25
CA ILE A 4 15.65 11.47 -6.33
C ILE A 4 14.85 10.36 -7.01
N LEU A 5 15.39 9.14 -7.02
CA LEU A 5 14.66 7.92 -7.37
C LEU A 5 14.57 7.02 -6.13
N ILE A 6 13.37 6.88 -5.58
CA ILE A 6 13.09 5.90 -4.52
C ILE A 6 12.57 4.63 -5.19
N VAL A 7 13.33 3.54 -5.12
CA VAL A 7 12.90 2.19 -5.52
C VAL A 7 12.46 1.44 -4.27
N LEU A 8 11.15 1.42 -4.04
CA LEU A 8 10.57 0.79 -2.87
C LEU A 8 10.12 -0.64 -3.19
N LEU A 9 10.73 -1.62 -2.53
CA LEU A 9 10.41 -3.05 -2.66
C LEU A 9 9.47 -3.44 -1.51
N ASP A 10 8.19 -3.61 -1.80
CA ASP A 10 7.17 -3.82 -0.76
C ASP A 10 7.45 -5.10 0.03
N GLY A 11 7.44 -5.03 1.36
CA GLY A 11 7.75 -6.20 2.20
C GLY A 11 9.16 -6.76 1.99
N LEU A 12 10.16 -5.93 1.67
CA LEU A 12 11.53 -6.35 1.34
C LEU A 12 12.15 -7.23 2.42
N GLY A 13 12.12 -6.76 3.67
CA GLY A 13 12.73 -7.45 4.79
C GLY A 13 12.12 -8.83 5.00
N ASP A 14 12.92 -9.77 5.48
CA ASP A 14 12.48 -11.11 5.81
C ASP A 14 13.21 -11.67 7.03
N ARG A 15 12.80 -12.87 7.45
CA ARG A 15 13.49 -13.67 8.45
C ARG A 15 14.23 -14.83 7.79
N PRO A 16 15.30 -15.35 8.43
CA PRO A 16 15.98 -16.56 8.01
C PRO A 16 15.02 -17.72 7.68
N SER A 17 15.12 -18.27 6.47
CA SER A 17 14.31 -19.42 6.06
C SER A 17 15.14 -20.70 6.04
N ARG A 18 14.61 -21.78 6.65
CA ARG A 18 15.21 -23.12 6.57
C ARG A 18 15.31 -23.63 5.12
N SER A 19 14.33 -23.31 4.27
CA SER A 19 14.36 -23.72 2.85
C SER A 19 15.46 -23.02 2.04
N LEU A 20 16.02 -21.94 2.57
CA LEU A 20 17.12 -21.19 2.00
C LEU A 20 18.42 -21.34 2.82
N ASN A 21 18.58 -22.47 3.53
CA ASN A 21 19.75 -22.77 4.36
C ASN A 21 20.02 -21.72 5.45
N GLY A 22 18.97 -21.14 6.03
CA GLY A 22 19.09 -20.12 7.08
C GLY A 22 19.35 -18.70 6.56
N MET A 23 19.34 -18.48 5.26
CA MET A 23 19.40 -17.14 4.66
C MET A 23 18.00 -16.51 4.53
N THR A 24 17.93 -15.18 4.49
CA THR A 24 16.75 -14.47 3.99
C THR A 24 16.66 -14.60 2.45
N PRO A 25 15.49 -14.35 1.83
CA PRO A 25 15.38 -14.27 0.38
C PRO A 25 16.30 -13.21 -0.25
N LEU A 26 16.51 -12.09 0.43
CA LEU A 26 17.41 -11.04 -0.04
C LEU A 26 18.88 -11.49 0.02
N GLN A 27 19.32 -12.17 1.08
CA GLN A 27 20.64 -12.78 1.14
C GLN A 27 20.86 -13.87 0.08
N ARG A 28 19.81 -14.64 -0.21
CA ARG A 28 19.87 -15.77 -1.15
C ARG A 28 19.94 -15.34 -2.61
N ALA A 29 19.24 -14.26 -2.97
CA ALA A 29 19.12 -13.78 -4.35
C ALA A 29 20.48 -13.42 -4.95
N ASN A 30 20.69 -13.76 -6.22
CA ASN A 30 21.81 -13.24 -7.00
C ASN A 30 21.50 -11.82 -7.52
N LYS A 31 22.07 -10.82 -6.87
CA LYS A 31 21.72 -9.40 -7.06
C LYS A 31 22.94 -8.48 -7.24
N PRO A 32 23.76 -8.70 -8.29
CA PRO A 32 24.98 -7.93 -8.49
C PRO A 32 24.76 -6.42 -8.61
N GLY A 33 23.62 -5.95 -9.14
CA GLY A 33 23.35 -4.51 -9.26
C GLY A 33 23.11 -3.83 -7.92
N LEU A 34 22.30 -4.45 -7.04
CA LEU A 34 22.07 -3.96 -5.68
C LEU A 34 23.35 -4.05 -4.84
N ASP A 35 24.15 -5.10 -5.03
CA ASP A 35 25.43 -5.25 -4.34
C ASP A 35 26.48 -4.23 -4.81
N GLU A 36 26.51 -3.88 -6.10
CA GLU A 36 27.32 -2.79 -6.67
C GLU A 36 26.92 -1.45 -6.06
N LEU A 37 25.63 -1.13 -5.99
CA LEU A 37 25.17 0.10 -5.35
C LEU A 37 25.48 0.15 -3.86
N ALA A 38 25.32 -0.97 -3.14
CA ALA A 38 25.71 -1.04 -1.74
C ALA A 38 27.21 -0.77 -1.57
N ALA A 39 28.03 -1.40 -2.40
CA ALA A 39 29.47 -1.21 -2.36
C ALA A 39 29.90 0.23 -2.65
N GLU A 40 29.15 0.98 -3.47
CA GLU A 40 29.49 2.35 -3.87
C GLU A 40 28.79 3.45 -3.06
N GLY A 41 27.68 3.11 -2.40
CA GLY A 41 26.84 4.02 -1.64
C GLY A 41 27.00 3.89 -0.13
N VAL A 42 25.96 4.30 0.58
CA VAL A 42 25.83 4.14 2.03
C VAL A 42 24.61 3.28 2.33
N THR A 43 24.76 2.37 3.29
CA THR A 43 23.70 1.47 3.72
C THR A 43 23.30 1.72 5.17
N GLY A 44 22.18 1.14 5.57
CA GLY A 44 21.72 1.11 6.95
C GLY A 44 20.50 0.23 7.11
N ILE A 45 19.88 0.29 8.27
CA ILE A 45 18.59 -0.34 8.53
C ILE A 45 17.58 0.70 9.00
N MET A 46 16.33 0.50 8.63
CA MET A 46 15.26 1.46 8.88
C MET A 46 14.10 0.78 9.59
N ASP A 47 13.67 1.33 10.72
CA ASP A 47 12.38 0.97 11.31
C ASP A 47 11.28 1.79 10.63
N PRO A 48 10.35 1.20 9.87
CA PRO A 48 9.32 1.98 9.19
C PRO A 48 8.43 2.79 10.12
N VAL A 49 8.26 2.36 11.39
CA VAL A 49 7.52 3.12 12.41
C VAL A 49 8.38 3.28 13.64
N ALA A 50 8.72 2.17 14.29
CA ALA A 50 9.57 2.11 15.46
C ALA A 50 10.11 0.68 15.66
N PRO A 51 11.21 0.49 16.42
CA PRO A 51 11.73 -0.83 16.76
C PRO A 51 10.65 -1.79 17.26
N GLY A 52 10.46 -2.93 16.59
CA GLY A 52 9.53 -3.97 17.00
C GLY A 52 8.05 -3.67 16.72
N VAL A 53 7.72 -2.56 16.04
CA VAL A 53 6.34 -2.22 15.66
C VAL A 53 6.07 -2.63 14.21
N PRO A 54 5.22 -3.65 13.94
CA PRO A 54 4.85 -4.03 12.59
C PRO A 54 4.04 -2.93 11.91
N ALA A 55 4.46 -2.52 10.70
CA ALA A 55 3.77 -1.51 9.92
C ALA A 55 2.80 -2.14 8.90
N GLY A 56 1.63 -1.54 8.73
CA GLY A 56 0.82 -1.73 7.53
C GLY A 56 1.40 -0.94 6.36
N SER A 57 1.14 -1.36 5.12
CA SER A 57 1.63 -0.66 3.93
C SER A 57 1.26 0.83 3.90
N ASP A 58 0.08 1.21 4.36
CA ASP A 58 -0.34 2.60 4.51
C ASP A 58 0.58 3.37 5.47
N THR A 59 0.70 2.89 6.70
CA THR A 59 1.52 3.53 7.74
C THR A 59 3.01 3.55 7.40
N GLY A 60 3.56 2.48 6.81
CA GLY A 60 4.95 2.42 6.38
C GLY A 60 5.26 3.43 5.28
N HIS A 61 4.37 3.57 4.30
CA HIS A 61 4.52 4.58 3.25
C HIS A 61 4.39 6.01 3.78
N LEU A 62 3.44 6.28 4.68
CA LEU A 62 3.34 7.60 5.33
C LEU A 62 4.65 7.96 6.03
N SER A 63 5.22 7.02 6.79
CA SER A 63 6.48 7.27 7.48
C SER A 63 7.63 7.51 6.51
N ILE A 64 7.76 6.68 5.45
CA ILE A 64 8.80 6.85 4.43
C ILE A 64 8.70 8.21 3.73
N LEU A 65 7.49 8.73 3.53
CA LEU A 65 7.28 10.07 2.97
C LEU A 65 7.45 11.19 4.02
N GLY A 66 7.93 10.85 5.23
CA GLY A 66 8.26 11.79 6.30
C GLY A 66 7.06 12.24 7.15
N TYR A 67 5.94 11.52 7.15
CA TYR A 67 4.76 11.81 7.96
C TYR A 67 4.62 10.81 9.10
N ASP A 68 4.59 11.29 10.34
CA ASP A 68 4.41 10.44 11.53
C ASP A 68 3.06 9.71 11.46
N PRO A 69 3.05 8.36 11.32
CA PRO A 69 1.80 7.61 11.24
C PRO A 69 0.94 7.76 12.50
N TYR A 70 1.52 7.95 13.68
CA TYR A 70 0.75 8.15 14.91
C TYR A 70 -0.02 9.47 14.93
N LYS A 71 0.40 10.44 14.13
CA LYS A 71 -0.23 11.76 14.02
C LYS A 71 -1.15 11.88 12.81
N PHE A 72 -0.74 11.32 11.68
CA PHE A 72 -1.38 11.59 10.39
C PHE A 72 -2.24 10.44 9.86
N TYR A 73 -2.10 9.22 10.39
CA TYR A 73 -2.92 8.10 9.93
C TYR A 73 -4.35 8.21 10.47
N THR A 74 -5.31 8.29 9.56
CA THR A 74 -6.74 8.44 9.87
C THR A 74 -7.55 7.20 9.46
N GLY A 75 -6.90 6.09 9.13
CA GLY A 75 -7.53 4.87 8.63
C GLY A 75 -7.25 4.59 7.15
N ARG A 76 -7.45 3.34 6.74
CA ARG A 76 -7.07 2.85 5.41
C ARG A 76 -8.06 3.21 4.31
N GLY A 77 -9.34 3.31 4.64
CA GLY A 77 -10.43 3.54 3.68
C GLY A 77 -10.20 4.76 2.79
N PRO A 78 -9.86 5.94 3.33
CA PRO A 78 -9.57 7.13 2.53
C PRO A 78 -8.46 6.95 1.52
N LEU A 79 -7.39 6.27 1.93
CA LEU A 79 -6.23 6.03 1.08
C LEU A 79 -6.59 5.07 -0.07
N GLU A 80 -7.35 4.02 0.19
CA GLU A 80 -7.85 3.14 -0.88
C GLU A 80 -8.79 3.90 -1.83
N ALA A 81 -9.66 4.77 -1.31
CA ALA A 81 -10.58 5.59 -2.12
C ALA A 81 -9.84 6.51 -3.09
N LEU A 82 -8.88 7.30 -2.59
CA LEU A 82 -8.03 8.16 -3.41
C LEU A 82 -7.27 7.37 -4.47
N GLY A 83 -6.73 6.22 -4.08
CA GLY A 83 -5.97 5.33 -4.93
C GLY A 83 -6.78 4.65 -6.03
N ALA A 84 -8.08 4.49 -5.79
CA ALA A 84 -9.07 4.03 -6.75
C ALA A 84 -9.57 5.14 -7.69
N GLY A 85 -9.19 6.40 -7.42
CA GLY A 85 -9.60 7.57 -8.21
C GLY A 85 -10.90 8.20 -7.75
N MET A 86 -11.42 7.84 -6.57
CA MET A 86 -12.56 8.55 -5.98
C MET A 86 -12.14 9.93 -5.49
N ASP A 87 -13.04 10.90 -5.64
CA ASP A 87 -12.88 12.23 -5.08
C ASP A 87 -13.40 12.24 -3.63
N LEU A 88 -12.50 12.55 -2.70
CA LEU A 88 -12.83 12.72 -1.28
C LEU A 88 -12.80 14.19 -0.91
N ARG A 89 -13.86 14.63 -0.23
CA ARG A 89 -13.98 15.98 0.31
C ARG A 89 -13.58 15.99 1.79
N PRO A 90 -13.14 17.15 2.32
CA PRO A 90 -12.97 17.30 3.76
C PRO A 90 -14.24 16.88 4.50
N GLY A 91 -14.09 15.98 5.48
CA GLY A 91 -15.21 15.44 6.27
C GLY A 91 -15.81 14.12 5.74
N ASP A 92 -15.52 13.71 4.49
CA ASP A 92 -15.95 12.40 3.99
C ASP A 92 -15.31 11.28 4.80
N VAL A 93 -16.08 10.22 5.06
CA VAL A 93 -15.59 8.99 5.67
C VAL A 93 -15.59 7.88 4.64
N ALA A 94 -14.43 7.25 4.47
CA ALA A 94 -14.26 6.17 3.51
C ALA A 94 -13.91 4.86 4.21
N PHE A 95 -14.32 3.77 3.59
CA PHE A 95 -14.10 2.41 4.04
C PHE A 95 -13.50 1.61 2.89
N ARG A 96 -12.57 0.72 3.22
CA ARG A 96 -12.27 -0.38 2.31
C ARG A 96 -13.35 -1.44 2.48
N VAL A 97 -13.79 -2.01 1.37
CA VAL A 97 -14.85 -3.02 1.34
C VAL A 97 -14.35 -4.29 0.67
N ASN A 98 -14.78 -5.45 1.18
CA ASN A 98 -14.73 -6.69 0.41
C ASN A 98 -16.17 -7.12 0.07
N PHE A 99 -16.40 -7.57 -1.17
CA PHE A 99 -17.47 -8.50 -1.48
C PHE A 99 -17.20 -9.83 -0.79
N ALA A 100 -18.23 -10.38 -0.16
CA ALA A 100 -18.14 -11.60 0.63
C ALA A 100 -19.37 -12.50 0.42
N THR A 101 -19.21 -13.75 0.83
CA THR A 101 -20.30 -14.70 1.01
C THR A 101 -20.63 -14.78 2.49
N VAL A 102 -21.85 -14.41 2.86
CA VAL A 102 -22.36 -14.57 4.23
C VAL A 102 -23.60 -15.46 4.26
N GLY A 103 -23.79 -16.17 5.37
CA GLY A 103 -25.03 -16.90 5.65
C GLY A 103 -26.18 -15.98 6.04
N ASP A 104 -27.37 -16.55 6.22
CA ASP A 104 -28.59 -15.82 6.63
C ASP A 104 -28.38 -15.00 7.91
N ASP A 105 -27.64 -15.56 8.86
CA ASP A 105 -27.31 -14.96 10.15
C ASP A 105 -26.12 -13.99 10.12
N TRP A 106 -25.58 -13.65 8.94
CA TRP A 106 -24.36 -12.88 8.72
C TRP A 106 -23.05 -13.59 9.10
N THR A 107 -23.06 -14.91 9.30
CA THR A 107 -21.81 -15.69 9.42
C THR A 107 -21.02 -15.62 8.12
N VAL A 108 -19.78 -15.16 8.19
CA VAL A 108 -18.91 -15.01 7.01
C VAL A 108 -18.41 -16.38 6.57
N ILE A 109 -18.91 -16.85 5.43
CA ILE A 109 -18.55 -18.13 4.84
C ILE A 109 -17.25 -18.00 4.02
N ASP A 110 -17.13 -16.91 3.26
CA ASP A 110 -15.95 -16.60 2.46
C ASP A 110 -15.78 -15.09 2.39
N ARG A 111 -14.63 -14.57 2.84
CA ARG A 111 -14.38 -13.11 2.93
C ARG A 111 -14.16 -12.42 1.58
N ARG A 112 -14.11 -13.19 0.50
CA ARG A 112 -13.72 -12.77 -0.86
C ARG A 112 -14.66 -13.32 -1.93
N ALA A 113 -15.74 -13.99 -1.53
CA ALA A 113 -16.68 -14.66 -2.42
C ALA A 113 -16.01 -15.58 -3.46
N GLY A 114 -15.03 -16.39 -3.03
CA GLY A 114 -14.26 -17.26 -3.91
C GLY A 114 -13.29 -16.53 -4.82
N ARG A 115 -12.82 -15.34 -4.42
CA ARG A 115 -12.07 -14.39 -5.27
C ARG A 115 -12.82 -14.12 -6.57
N ILE A 116 -14.04 -13.61 -6.45
CA ILE A 116 -14.86 -13.19 -7.58
C ILE A 116 -14.05 -12.35 -8.58
N SER A 117 -14.30 -12.58 -9.88
CA SER A 117 -13.58 -11.87 -10.93
C SER A 117 -13.88 -10.36 -10.87
N THR A 118 -12.94 -9.52 -11.30
CA THR A 118 -13.14 -8.07 -11.33
C THR A 118 -14.33 -7.67 -12.20
N GLU A 119 -14.61 -8.41 -13.27
CA GLU A 119 -15.73 -8.15 -14.17
C GLU A 119 -17.08 -8.41 -13.46
N GLU A 120 -17.24 -9.56 -12.83
CA GLU A 120 -18.46 -9.88 -12.08
C GLU A 120 -18.64 -8.95 -10.88
N ALA A 121 -17.56 -8.64 -10.15
CA ALA A 121 -17.60 -7.72 -9.03
C ALA A 121 -18.01 -6.30 -9.47
N ARG A 122 -17.58 -5.85 -10.66
CA ARG A 122 -17.96 -4.54 -11.21
C ARG A 122 -19.46 -4.48 -11.48
N ALA A 123 -20.04 -5.52 -12.08
CA ALA A 123 -21.49 -5.59 -12.31
C ALA A 123 -22.29 -5.53 -10.99
N LEU A 124 -21.84 -6.25 -9.96
CA LEU A 124 -22.47 -6.16 -8.63
C LEU A 124 -22.26 -4.79 -7.98
N GLY A 125 -21.11 -4.17 -8.19
CA GLY A 125 -20.80 -2.82 -7.71
C GLY A 125 -21.65 -1.74 -8.37
N GLU A 126 -21.95 -1.88 -9.66
CA GLU A 126 -22.88 -1.01 -10.38
C GLU A 126 -24.28 -1.09 -9.77
N ALA A 127 -24.77 -2.29 -9.46
CA ALA A 127 -26.05 -2.47 -8.78
C ALA A 127 -26.08 -1.81 -7.38
N ILE A 128 -24.97 -1.88 -6.62
CA ILE A 128 -24.84 -1.17 -5.34
C ILE A 128 -24.86 0.35 -5.56
N ARG A 129 -24.16 0.85 -6.59
CA ARG A 129 -24.08 2.29 -6.89
C ARG A 129 -25.42 2.86 -7.34
N GLU A 130 -26.17 2.12 -8.16
CA GLU A 130 -27.55 2.48 -8.53
C GLU A 130 -28.47 2.50 -7.31
N MET A 131 -28.37 1.49 -6.44
CA MET A 131 -29.10 1.46 -5.18
C MET A 131 -28.74 2.67 -4.30
N ALA A 132 -27.45 2.99 -4.17
CA ALA A 132 -26.95 4.10 -3.37
C ALA A 132 -27.50 5.46 -3.84
N ALA A 133 -27.66 5.65 -5.15
CA ALA A 133 -28.21 6.89 -5.72
C ALA A 133 -29.69 7.12 -5.37
N ALA A 134 -30.45 6.06 -5.12
CA ALA A 134 -31.86 6.12 -4.73
C ALA A 134 -32.07 5.84 -3.23
N PHE A 135 -31.01 5.75 -2.44
CA PHE A 135 -31.07 5.37 -1.03
C PHE A 135 -31.50 6.55 -0.15
N ASP A 136 -32.68 6.45 0.45
CA ASP A 136 -33.22 7.48 1.35
C ASP A 136 -32.48 7.47 2.71
N SER A 137 -31.53 8.40 2.84
CA SER A 137 -30.57 8.47 3.94
C SER A 137 -30.16 9.91 4.26
N GLU A 138 -29.76 10.14 5.52
CA GLU A 138 -29.16 11.40 5.97
C GLU A 138 -27.80 11.69 5.29
N PHE A 139 -27.12 10.65 4.83
CA PHE A 139 -25.82 10.72 4.17
C PHE A 139 -25.89 10.19 2.75
N ALA A 140 -25.11 10.79 1.86
CA ALA A 140 -24.86 10.26 0.54
C ALA A 140 -23.84 9.12 0.63
N PHE A 141 -24.08 8.05 -0.13
CA PHE A 141 -23.17 6.93 -0.29
C PHE A 141 -22.65 6.88 -1.72
N ASP A 142 -21.36 6.63 -1.88
CA ASP A 142 -20.76 6.30 -3.18
C ASP A 142 -19.94 5.03 -3.05
N PHE A 143 -20.06 4.15 -4.03
CA PHE A 143 -19.42 2.84 -4.01
C PHE A 143 -18.66 2.61 -5.31
N LEU A 144 -17.41 2.19 -5.18
CA LEU A 144 -16.55 1.86 -6.32
C LEU A 144 -15.92 0.48 -6.13
N THR A 145 -16.13 -0.39 -7.10
CA THR A 145 -15.39 -1.65 -7.19
C THR A 145 -14.00 -1.40 -7.78
N THR A 146 -12.99 -2.10 -7.25
CA THR A 146 -11.61 -1.97 -7.70
C THR A 146 -11.13 -3.25 -8.40
N VAL A 147 -10.41 -4.12 -7.71
CA VAL A 147 -9.84 -5.36 -8.24
C VAL A 147 -10.40 -6.55 -7.48
N GLU A 148 -10.86 -7.57 -8.22
CA GLU A 148 -11.51 -8.77 -7.68
C GLU A 148 -12.63 -8.39 -6.69
N HIS A 149 -12.64 -9.01 -5.51
CA HIS A 149 -13.56 -8.78 -4.41
C HIS A 149 -13.46 -7.40 -3.74
N ARG A 150 -12.53 -6.53 -4.11
CA ARG A 150 -12.25 -5.29 -3.35
C ARG A 150 -13.08 -4.13 -3.87
N GLY A 151 -13.56 -3.30 -2.97
CA GLY A 151 -14.20 -2.03 -3.28
C GLY A 151 -13.92 -0.98 -2.23
N VAL A 152 -14.51 0.19 -2.42
CA VAL A 152 -14.46 1.33 -1.52
C VAL A 152 -15.88 1.85 -1.37
N LEU A 153 -16.25 2.18 -0.14
CA LEU A 153 -17.50 2.89 0.19
C LEU A 153 -17.14 4.24 0.77
N VAL A 154 -17.77 5.31 0.28
CA VAL A 154 -17.63 6.67 0.81
C VAL A 154 -18.97 7.13 1.34
N MET A 155 -18.98 7.63 2.57
CA MET A 155 -20.10 8.29 3.22
C MET A 155 -19.83 9.79 3.29
N ARG A 156 -20.80 10.58 2.84
CA ARG A 156 -20.70 12.04 2.75
C ARG A 156 -21.94 12.72 3.33
N GLY A 157 -21.71 13.70 4.19
CA GLY A 157 -22.75 14.54 4.76
C GLY A 157 -22.30 15.19 6.06
N ASP A 158 -23.15 16.06 6.60
CA ASP A 158 -22.83 16.78 7.84
C ASP A 158 -22.88 15.85 9.06
N GLY A 159 -21.78 15.82 9.82
CA GLY A 159 -21.65 14.98 11.01
C GLY A 159 -21.42 13.48 10.75
N VAL A 160 -20.93 13.10 9.57
CA VAL A 160 -20.42 11.73 9.35
C VAL A 160 -19.16 11.50 10.21
N SER A 161 -19.08 10.35 10.88
CA SER A 161 -17.98 9.98 11.76
C SER A 161 -17.28 8.69 11.35
N ASP A 162 -15.95 8.69 11.41
CA ASP A 162 -15.09 7.53 11.22
C ASP A 162 -14.96 6.66 12.49
N GLU A 163 -15.55 7.09 13.60
CA GLU A 163 -15.57 6.36 14.87
C GLU A 163 -16.64 5.26 14.89
N VAL A 164 -16.61 4.38 13.88
CA VAL A 164 -17.48 3.19 13.78
C VAL A 164 -16.64 1.92 13.74
N THR A 165 -17.19 0.81 14.23
CA THR A 165 -16.51 -0.49 14.17
C THR A 165 -16.48 -1.06 12.76
N ASP A 166 -15.45 -1.87 12.48
CA ASP A 166 -15.40 -2.68 11.27
C ASP A 166 -16.52 -3.73 11.26
N VAL A 167 -16.99 -4.07 10.06
CA VAL A 167 -17.99 -5.13 9.84
C VAL A 167 -17.32 -6.44 9.44
N ASP A 168 -16.20 -6.36 8.69
CA ASP A 168 -15.38 -7.53 8.35
C ASP A 168 -14.73 -8.09 9.63
N PRO A 169 -15.04 -9.32 10.08
CA PRO A 169 -14.49 -9.91 11.29
C PRO A 169 -13.04 -10.40 11.13
N HIS A 170 -12.41 -10.15 9.99
CA HIS A 170 -11.06 -10.60 9.64
C HIS A 170 -10.88 -12.12 9.52
N MET A 171 -11.93 -12.92 9.74
CA MET A 171 -11.91 -14.38 9.74
C MET A 171 -13.19 -14.99 9.16
N GLU A 172 -13.09 -16.18 8.58
CA GLU A 172 -14.25 -16.98 8.15
C GLU A 172 -14.81 -17.78 9.33
N GLY A 173 -16.07 -18.18 9.24
CA GLY A 173 -16.79 -18.90 10.31
C GLY A 173 -17.22 -18.01 11.47
N VAL A 174 -16.98 -16.70 11.38
CA VAL A 174 -17.36 -15.72 12.41
C VAL A 174 -18.50 -14.85 11.88
N LYS A 175 -19.46 -14.55 12.75
CA LYS A 175 -20.57 -13.64 12.46
C LYS A 175 -20.06 -12.21 12.30
N ALA A 176 -20.33 -11.60 11.15
CA ALA A 176 -20.09 -10.17 10.95
C ALA A 176 -21.02 -9.37 11.87
N GLU A 177 -20.44 -8.54 12.72
CA GLU A 177 -21.22 -7.63 13.56
C GLU A 177 -21.65 -6.42 12.74
N MET A 178 -22.89 -5.96 12.96
CA MET A 178 -23.34 -4.68 12.39
C MET A 178 -22.51 -3.54 12.99
N PRO A 179 -22.24 -2.47 12.21
CA PRO A 179 -21.37 -1.39 12.66
C PRO A 179 -21.93 -0.74 13.92
N ARG A 180 -21.08 -0.59 14.94
CA ARG A 180 -21.42 0.07 16.20
C ARG A 180 -20.69 1.40 16.31
N PRO A 181 -21.31 2.43 16.89
CA PRO A 181 -20.61 3.67 17.18
C PRO A 181 -19.57 3.45 18.29
N ARG A 182 -18.40 4.06 18.15
CA ARG A 182 -17.37 4.14 19.20
C ARG A 182 -17.44 5.44 20.00
N SER A 183 -18.24 6.40 19.54
CA SER A 183 -18.52 7.66 20.22
C SER A 183 -19.98 8.10 20.00
N PRO A 184 -20.54 8.97 20.87
CA PRO A 184 -21.90 9.49 20.69
C PRO A 184 -22.12 10.19 19.33
N GLY A 185 -21.07 10.84 18.80
CA GLY A 185 -21.12 11.50 17.50
C GLY A 185 -21.27 10.55 16.31
N ALA A 186 -20.98 9.26 16.50
CA ALA A 186 -21.01 8.25 15.44
C ALA A 186 -22.32 7.46 15.33
N GLU A 187 -23.30 7.69 16.22
CA GLU A 187 -24.56 6.93 16.26
C GLU A 187 -25.33 6.99 14.94
N ARG A 188 -25.40 8.18 14.33
CA ARG A 188 -26.05 8.35 13.03
C ARG A 188 -25.31 7.60 11.93
N THR A 189 -23.97 7.69 11.92
CA THR A 189 -23.15 6.98 10.92
C THR A 189 -23.29 5.47 11.04
N ALA A 190 -23.25 4.92 12.25
CA ALA A 190 -23.43 3.49 12.47
C ALA A 190 -24.81 3.01 11.99
N ARG A 191 -25.87 3.74 12.35
CA ARG A 191 -27.25 3.43 11.92
C ARG A 191 -27.41 3.45 10.40
N GLU A 192 -26.96 4.53 9.74
CA GLU A 192 -27.12 4.68 8.29
C GLU A 192 -26.24 3.67 7.53
N LEU A 193 -25.04 3.37 8.04
CA LEU A 193 -24.20 2.31 7.46
C LEU A 193 -24.86 0.94 7.60
N GLU A 194 -25.44 0.59 8.76
CA GLU A 194 -26.19 -0.66 8.92
C GLU A 194 -27.36 -0.75 7.92
N ARG A 195 -28.18 0.31 7.81
CA ARG A 195 -29.30 0.36 6.85
C ARG A 195 -28.82 0.13 5.42
N PHE A 196 -27.72 0.80 5.04
CA PHE A 196 -27.11 0.66 3.72
C PHE A 196 -26.65 -0.78 3.46
N LEU A 197 -25.97 -1.41 4.42
CA LEU A 197 -25.45 -2.77 4.27
C LEU A 197 -26.55 -3.82 4.15
N ARG A 198 -27.63 -3.67 4.91
CA ARG A 198 -28.82 -4.53 4.77
C ARG A 198 -29.45 -4.37 3.40
N LYS A 199 -29.57 -3.13 2.91
CA LYS A 199 -30.12 -2.87 1.58
C LYS A 199 -29.24 -3.42 0.46
N ALA A 200 -27.91 -3.25 0.58
CA ALA A 200 -26.95 -3.82 -0.36
C ALA A 200 -27.06 -5.34 -0.43
N ARG A 201 -27.22 -6.02 0.72
CA ARG A 201 -27.44 -7.47 0.77
C ARG A 201 -28.69 -7.90 -0.02
N GLU A 202 -29.82 -7.23 0.16
CA GLU A 202 -31.06 -7.54 -0.59
C GLU A 202 -30.85 -7.44 -2.11
N VAL A 203 -30.17 -6.37 -2.56
CA VAL A 203 -29.84 -6.16 -3.98
C VAL A 203 -28.91 -7.26 -4.49
N LEU A 204 -27.87 -7.60 -3.74
CA LEU A 204 -26.90 -8.61 -4.14
C LEU A 204 -27.51 -10.03 -4.17
N GLU A 205 -28.35 -10.41 -3.21
CA GLU A 205 -29.00 -11.72 -3.16
C GLU A 205 -29.99 -11.92 -4.33
N SER A 206 -30.68 -10.85 -4.72
CA SER A 206 -31.62 -10.88 -5.84
C SER A 206 -30.96 -10.74 -7.21
N HIS A 207 -29.68 -10.34 -7.28
CA HIS A 207 -28.97 -10.08 -8.53
C HIS A 207 -28.83 -11.34 -9.40
N PRO A 208 -29.15 -11.29 -10.71
CA PRO A 208 -29.08 -12.44 -11.62
C PRO A 208 -27.71 -13.14 -11.62
N LEU A 209 -26.62 -12.36 -11.55
CA LEU A 209 -25.25 -12.87 -11.48
C LEU A 209 -25.04 -13.79 -10.28
N ASN A 210 -25.48 -13.40 -9.09
CA ASN A 210 -25.33 -14.24 -7.90
C ASN A 210 -26.19 -15.52 -7.99
N ARG A 211 -27.38 -15.43 -8.59
CA ARG A 211 -28.21 -16.63 -8.88
C ARG A 211 -27.47 -17.58 -9.83
N GLU A 212 -26.81 -17.06 -10.85
CA GLU A 212 -26.01 -17.86 -11.77
C GLU A 212 -24.78 -18.49 -11.09
N ARG A 213 -24.06 -17.72 -10.26
CA ARG A 213 -22.94 -18.23 -9.46
C ARG A 213 -23.37 -19.43 -8.61
N VAL A 214 -24.49 -19.31 -7.91
CA VAL A 214 -25.04 -20.41 -7.10
C VAL A 214 -25.38 -21.63 -7.97
N ARG A 215 -26.01 -21.44 -9.14
CA ARG A 215 -26.29 -22.56 -10.07
C ARG A 215 -25.02 -23.27 -10.55
N LYS A 216 -23.91 -22.55 -10.68
CA LYS A 216 -22.59 -23.10 -11.04
C LYS A 216 -21.82 -23.68 -9.85
N GLY A 217 -22.41 -23.72 -8.65
CA GLY A 217 -21.73 -24.16 -7.43
C GLY A 217 -20.66 -23.19 -6.91
N LEU A 218 -20.64 -21.96 -7.41
CA LEU A 218 -19.72 -20.91 -6.97
C LEU A 218 -20.30 -20.14 -5.77
N ARG A 219 -19.40 -19.59 -4.96
CA ARG A 219 -19.75 -18.74 -3.82
C ARG A 219 -20.39 -17.42 -4.30
N PRO A 220 -21.63 -17.07 -3.88
CA PRO A 220 -22.23 -15.80 -4.24
C PRO A 220 -21.57 -14.64 -3.47
N ALA A 221 -21.41 -13.49 -4.11
CA ALA A 221 -21.01 -12.25 -3.47
C ALA A 221 -22.27 -11.52 -2.97
N ASN A 222 -22.89 -12.06 -1.91
CA ASN A 222 -24.18 -11.61 -1.41
C ASN A 222 -24.11 -10.52 -0.32
N ALA A 223 -22.92 -10.14 0.12
CA ALA A 223 -22.74 -9.03 1.05
C ALA A 223 -21.48 -8.23 0.73
N ILE A 224 -21.45 -7.01 1.27
CA ILE A 224 -20.26 -6.19 1.37
C ILE A 224 -19.86 -6.05 2.84
N LEU A 225 -18.56 -6.14 3.12
CA LEU A 225 -17.98 -6.04 4.46
C LEU A 225 -17.03 -4.83 4.52
N PRO A 226 -17.51 -3.64 4.96
CA PRO A 226 -16.67 -2.47 5.17
C PRO A 226 -15.73 -2.63 6.37
N ARG A 227 -14.56 -2.01 6.27
CA ARG A 227 -13.58 -1.91 7.34
C ARG A 227 -12.58 -0.77 7.11
N GLY A 228 -11.83 -0.44 8.15
CA GLY A 228 -10.80 0.58 8.10
C GLY A 228 -11.40 1.96 7.84
N ALA A 229 -12.50 2.26 8.53
CA ALA A 229 -13.15 3.57 8.51
C ALA A 229 -12.10 4.66 8.74
N GLY A 230 -12.22 5.74 7.99
CA GLY A 230 -11.32 6.87 8.16
C GLY A 230 -11.78 8.11 7.44
N LYS A 231 -11.26 9.26 7.87
CA LYS A 231 -11.39 10.54 7.16
C LYS A 231 -10.17 10.82 6.30
N MET A 232 -10.33 11.62 5.25
CA MET A 232 -9.18 12.09 4.46
C MET A 232 -8.10 12.71 5.37
N PRO A 233 -6.85 12.18 5.40
CA PRO A 233 -5.81 12.76 6.21
C PRO A 233 -5.40 14.13 5.67
N ARG A 234 -5.19 15.09 6.57
CA ARG A 234 -4.65 16.41 6.19
C ARG A 234 -3.13 16.38 6.22
N LEU A 235 -2.53 16.02 5.10
CA LEU A 235 -1.08 16.02 4.92
C LEU A 235 -0.64 17.31 4.22
N PRO A 236 0.32 18.08 4.76
CA PRO A 236 1.05 19.07 3.96
C PRO A 236 1.74 18.35 2.81
N SER A 237 1.54 18.78 1.58
CA SER A 237 2.13 18.13 0.40
C SER A 237 3.66 18.15 0.44
N LEU A 238 4.31 17.21 -0.26
CA LEU A 238 5.76 17.20 -0.40
C LEU A 238 6.28 18.47 -1.09
N ARG A 239 5.46 19.08 -1.95
CA ARG A 239 5.77 20.37 -2.57
C ARG A 239 5.78 21.50 -1.54
N GLU A 240 4.80 21.56 -0.64
CA GLU A 240 4.76 22.54 0.45
C GLU A 240 5.90 22.33 1.45
N ARG A 241 6.31 21.07 1.70
CA ARG A 241 7.35 20.73 2.67
C ARG A 241 8.77 20.93 2.16
N TYR A 242 9.03 20.60 0.90
CA TYR A 242 10.40 20.52 0.36
C TYR A 242 10.56 21.21 -1.00
N GLY A 243 9.52 21.87 -1.53
CA GLY A 243 9.58 22.57 -2.81
C GLY A 243 9.69 21.68 -4.06
N VAL A 244 9.44 20.36 -3.94
CA VAL A 244 9.69 19.37 -5.00
C VAL A 244 8.44 18.98 -5.78
N SER A 245 8.62 18.74 -7.08
CA SER A 245 7.66 18.01 -7.91
C SER A 245 7.86 16.50 -7.76
N CYS A 246 6.78 15.76 -7.50
CA CYS A 246 6.85 14.33 -7.16
C CYS A 246 5.88 13.49 -7.98
N VAL A 247 6.28 12.29 -8.40
CA VAL A 247 5.40 11.32 -9.06
C VAL A 247 5.58 9.91 -8.51
N VAL A 248 4.48 9.18 -8.37
CA VAL A 248 4.47 7.77 -7.98
C VAL A 248 4.15 6.86 -9.18
N ILE A 249 4.88 5.75 -9.27
CA ILE A 249 4.61 4.63 -10.17
C ILE A 249 4.33 3.40 -9.31
N ALA A 250 3.05 3.05 -9.15
CA ALA A 250 2.60 1.92 -8.33
C ALA A 250 1.45 1.16 -8.98
N GLY A 251 1.41 -0.15 -8.76
CA GLY A 251 0.34 -1.02 -9.29
C GLY A 251 -0.94 -0.98 -8.45
N GLY A 252 -0.80 -1.01 -7.11
CA GLY A 252 -1.93 -1.07 -6.18
C GLY A 252 -2.54 0.29 -5.85
N ALA A 253 -3.85 0.33 -5.63
CA ALA A 253 -4.60 1.54 -5.28
C ALA A 253 -4.06 2.19 -4.00
N LEU A 254 -3.93 1.44 -2.90
CA LEU A 254 -3.44 1.96 -1.62
C LEU A 254 -2.20 2.85 -1.73
N TYR A 255 -1.16 2.39 -2.42
CA TYR A 255 0.11 3.11 -2.57
C TYR A 255 -0.06 4.42 -3.32
N ARG A 256 -0.84 4.39 -4.41
CA ARG A 256 -1.19 5.59 -5.16
C ARG A 256 -1.98 6.56 -4.30
N GLY A 257 -2.86 6.05 -3.45
CA GLY A 257 -3.64 6.83 -2.51
C GLY A 257 -2.80 7.55 -1.47
N VAL A 258 -1.86 6.85 -0.82
CA VAL A 258 -0.92 7.45 0.14
C VAL A 258 -0.09 8.55 -0.52
N CYS A 259 0.50 8.25 -1.68
CA CYS A 259 1.31 9.23 -2.42
C CYS A 259 0.48 10.42 -2.91
N LYS A 260 -0.74 10.19 -3.40
CA LYS A 260 -1.67 11.27 -3.81
C LYS A 260 -2.09 12.14 -2.61
N ALA A 261 -2.32 11.54 -1.44
CA ALA A 261 -2.57 12.29 -0.21
C ALA A 261 -1.37 13.18 0.18
N ALA A 262 -0.14 12.75 -0.12
CA ALA A 262 1.08 13.54 0.05
C ALA A 262 1.34 14.55 -1.09
N GLY A 263 0.40 14.70 -2.04
CA GLY A 263 0.49 15.64 -3.15
C GLY A 263 1.34 15.19 -4.34
N MET A 264 1.59 13.89 -4.48
CA MET A 264 2.31 13.34 -5.65
C MET A 264 1.36 13.13 -6.83
N ASP A 265 1.86 13.38 -8.03
CA ASP A 265 1.21 12.92 -9.26
C ASP A 265 1.29 11.41 -9.39
N VAL A 266 0.36 10.80 -10.14
CA VAL A 266 0.28 9.35 -10.32
C VAL A 266 0.53 9.02 -11.78
N ARG A 267 1.59 8.26 -12.07
CA ARG A 267 1.85 7.70 -13.40
C ARG A 267 1.39 6.24 -13.45
N ILE A 268 0.34 5.98 -14.22
CA ILE A 268 -0.18 4.63 -14.44
C ILE A 268 0.64 3.91 -15.50
N VAL A 269 1.11 2.71 -15.17
CA VAL A 269 1.72 1.76 -16.10
C VAL A 269 0.74 0.59 -16.24
N PRO A 270 0.03 0.42 -17.37
CA PRO A 270 -1.04 -0.58 -17.49
C PRO A 270 -0.59 -2.02 -17.22
N THR A 271 0.67 -2.34 -17.55
CA THR A 271 1.26 -3.67 -17.32
C THR A 271 1.82 -3.87 -15.90
N ALA A 272 1.70 -2.86 -15.02
CA ALA A 272 2.09 -2.94 -13.61
C ALA A 272 1.00 -3.61 -12.75
N THR A 273 0.89 -4.92 -12.83
CA THR A 273 -0.19 -5.69 -12.18
C THR A 273 -0.14 -5.75 -10.65
N GLY A 274 0.98 -5.37 -10.03
CA GLY A 274 1.18 -5.50 -8.58
C GLY A 274 1.31 -6.95 -8.09
N THR A 275 1.59 -7.88 -9.00
CA THR A 275 1.84 -9.31 -8.71
C THR A 275 3.25 -9.70 -9.13
N LEU A 276 3.62 -10.98 -8.99
CA LEU A 276 4.87 -11.51 -9.53
C LEU A 276 4.96 -11.40 -11.06
N ASN A 277 3.84 -11.31 -11.77
CA ASN A 277 3.81 -11.12 -13.23
C ASN A 277 3.79 -9.64 -13.65
N THR A 278 4.06 -8.71 -12.71
CA THR A 278 4.17 -7.30 -13.05
C THR A 278 5.30 -7.07 -14.06
N ASP A 279 5.07 -6.19 -15.01
CA ASP A 279 6.08 -5.77 -15.97
C ASP A 279 7.05 -4.78 -15.29
N LEU A 280 8.19 -5.30 -14.84
CA LEU A 280 9.23 -4.50 -14.20
C LEU A 280 9.91 -3.58 -15.21
N ASN A 281 10.10 -4.04 -16.45
CA ASN A 281 10.74 -3.28 -17.51
C ASN A 281 9.98 -1.97 -17.80
N ALA A 282 8.66 -2.07 -18.01
CA ALA A 282 7.82 -0.90 -18.25
C ALA A 282 7.82 0.07 -17.06
N LYS A 283 7.88 -0.43 -15.82
CA LYS A 283 7.93 0.41 -14.63
C LYS A 283 9.25 1.16 -14.49
N PHE A 284 10.39 0.49 -14.71
CA PHE A 284 11.69 1.15 -14.69
C PHE A 284 11.82 2.18 -15.83
N ASN A 285 11.34 1.86 -17.05
CA ASN A 285 11.32 2.82 -18.15
C ASN A 285 10.44 4.04 -17.82
N ALA A 286 9.27 3.81 -17.22
CA ALA A 286 8.40 4.89 -16.76
C ALA A 286 9.08 5.75 -15.67
N ALA A 287 9.89 5.16 -14.80
CA ALA A 287 10.63 5.89 -13.78
C ALA A 287 11.72 6.79 -14.40
N LEU A 288 12.52 6.26 -15.34
CA LEU A 288 13.53 7.04 -16.06
C LEU A 288 12.92 8.20 -16.86
N GLU A 289 11.81 7.97 -17.56
CA GLU A 289 11.10 9.04 -18.28
C GLU A 289 10.56 10.10 -17.31
N SER A 290 10.06 9.69 -16.15
CA SER A 290 9.56 10.60 -15.13
C SER A 290 10.66 11.47 -14.52
N LEU A 291 11.88 10.94 -14.38
CA LEU A 291 13.02 11.72 -13.89
C LEU A 291 13.34 12.91 -14.81
N LYS A 292 12.93 12.92 -16.09
CA LYS A 292 13.14 14.08 -16.96
C LYS A 292 12.37 15.32 -16.50
N THR A 293 11.22 15.15 -15.85
CA THR A 293 10.32 16.26 -15.47
C THR A 293 10.11 16.43 -13.98
N TYR A 294 10.24 15.36 -13.19
CA TYR A 294 10.00 15.40 -11.74
C TYR A 294 11.31 15.47 -10.94
N ASP A 295 11.28 16.10 -9.76
CA ASP A 295 12.40 16.13 -8.82
C ASP A 295 12.53 14.83 -8.05
N LEU A 296 11.40 14.19 -7.73
CA LEU A 296 11.33 12.91 -7.01
C LEU A 296 10.42 11.92 -7.74
N VAL A 297 10.95 10.74 -8.00
CA VAL A 297 10.21 9.60 -8.57
C VAL A 297 10.15 8.48 -7.52
N PHE A 298 8.93 8.08 -7.15
CA PHE A 298 8.67 6.97 -6.23
C PHE A 298 8.23 5.74 -7.02
N LEU A 299 9.14 4.81 -7.24
CA LEU A 299 8.91 3.53 -7.92
C LEU A 299 8.58 2.45 -6.88
N HIS A 300 7.30 2.14 -6.72
CA HIS A 300 6.83 1.08 -5.82
C HIS A 300 6.79 -0.27 -6.55
N ILE A 301 7.30 -1.35 -5.97
CA ILE A 301 7.26 -2.70 -6.54
C ILE A 301 6.68 -3.69 -5.52
N LYS A 302 5.51 -4.28 -5.84
CA LYS A 302 4.73 -5.11 -4.90
C LYS A 302 5.12 -6.59 -4.80
N GLY A 303 5.66 -7.17 -5.86
CA GLY A 303 5.71 -8.64 -5.99
C GLY A 303 6.48 -9.38 -4.90
N THR A 304 7.44 -8.74 -4.23
CA THR A 304 8.19 -9.26 -3.07
C THR A 304 7.28 -9.60 -1.90
N ASP A 305 6.34 -8.71 -1.56
CA ASP A 305 5.38 -8.95 -0.49
C ASP A 305 4.36 -10.03 -0.85
N THR A 306 3.91 -10.06 -2.12
CA THR A 306 3.00 -11.11 -2.60
C THR A 306 3.59 -12.51 -2.40
N ALA A 307 4.86 -12.72 -2.78
CA ALA A 307 5.55 -13.98 -2.53
C ALA A 307 5.72 -14.30 -1.04
N SER A 308 5.86 -13.27 -0.20
CA SER A 308 5.98 -13.42 1.25
C SER A 308 4.68 -13.91 1.86
N HIS A 309 3.55 -13.29 1.53
CA HIS A 309 2.23 -13.72 1.99
C HIS A 309 1.87 -15.14 1.51
N ASP A 310 2.33 -15.53 0.32
CA ASP A 310 2.18 -16.90 -0.21
C ASP A 310 3.15 -17.91 0.44
N ARG A 311 3.94 -17.48 1.42
CA ARG A 311 4.95 -18.28 2.14
C ARG A 311 5.95 -18.97 1.22
N ASN A 312 6.42 -18.22 0.22
CA ASN A 312 7.33 -18.75 -0.79
C ASN A 312 8.66 -17.96 -0.82
N PRO A 313 9.61 -18.30 0.08
CA PRO A 313 10.92 -17.66 0.15
C PRO A 313 11.69 -17.70 -1.18
N SER A 314 11.62 -18.83 -1.89
CA SER A 314 12.32 -19.00 -3.18
C SER A 314 11.75 -18.11 -4.27
N ALA A 315 10.41 -17.96 -4.33
CA ALA A 315 9.79 -17.04 -5.28
C ALA A 315 10.11 -15.57 -4.95
N LYS A 316 10.18 -15.20 -3.66
CA LYS A 316 10.62 -13.86 -3.25
C LYS A 316 12.06 -13.58 -3.71
N ALA A 317 12.98 -14.52 -3.48
CA ALA A 317 14.37 -14.41 -3.93
C ALA A 317 14.46 -14.25 -5.46
N ALA A 318 13.81 -15.13 -6.23
CA ALA A 318 13.79 -15.05 -7.69
C ALA A 318 13.17 -13.74 -8.22
N PHE A 319 12.19 -13.18 -7.51
CA PHE A 319 11.61 -11.89 -7.88
C PHE A 319 12.56 -10.72 -7.57
N ILE A 320 13.33 -10.78 -6.48
CA ILE A 320 14.41 -9.83 -6.20
C ILE A 320 15.47 -9.85 -7.31
N GLU A 321 15.88 -11.03 -7.79
CA GLU A 321 16.83 -11.17 -8.91
C GLU A 321 16.30 -10.51 -10.21
N ARG A 322 14.99 -10.58 -10.46
CA ARG A 322 14.36 -9.89 -11.59
C ARG A 322 14.37 -8.37 -11.44
N ILE A 323 14.15 -7.86 -10.22
CA ILE A 323 14.24 -6.43 -9.93
C ILE A 323 15.69 -5.96 -10.14
N ASP A 324 16.65 -6.70 -9.59
CA ASP A 324 18.08 -6.41 -9.70
C ASP A 324 18.53 -6.31 -11.17
N LYS A 325 18.11 -7.28 -12.01
CA LYS A 325 18.40 -7.26 -13.44
C LYS A 325 17.92 -5.99 -14.14
N GLU A 326 16.71 -5.53 -13.84
CA GLU A 326 16.15 -4.32 -14.46
C GLU A 326 16.83 -3.04 -13.93
N LEU A 327 17.18 -3.00 -12.64
CA LEU A 327 17.94 -1.91 -12.04
C LEU A 327 19.34 -1.82 -12.65
N ARG A 328 20.07 -2.94 -12.69
CA ARG A 328 21.45 -2.99 -13.20
C ARG A 328 21.54 -2.58 -14.67
N ALA A 329 20.56 -2.96 -15.48
CA ALA A 329 20.51 -2.60 -16.90
C ALA A 329 20.36 -1.09 -17.16
N ARG A 330 20.02 -0.31 -16.12
CA ARG A 330 19.66 1.11 -16.24
C ARG A 330 20.47 2.03 -15.35
N ILE A 331 21.25 1.48 -14.42
CA ILE A 331 22.01 2.29 -13.45
C ILE A 331 22.93 3.29 -14.15
N ASP A 332 23.64 2.84 -15.20
CA ASP A 332 24.58 3.67 -15.96
C ASP A 332 23.89 4.77 -16.78
N GLN A 333 22.56 4.73 -16.90
CA GLN A 333 21.75 5.76 -17.57
C GLN A 333 21.30 6.86 -16.59
N LEU A 334 21.47 6.64 -15.28
CA LEU A 334 21.18 7.64 -14.26
C LEU A 334 22.32 8.65 -14.26
N GLY A 335 22.01 9.90 -14.61
CA GLY A 335 22.93 11.03 -14.46
C GLY A 335 23.00 11.48 -13.00
N ASP A 336 22.85 12.78 -12.76
CA ASP A 336 22.80 13.37 -11.42
C ASP A 336 21.50 13.01 -10.66
N VAL A 337 21.46 11.79 -10.11
CA VAL A 337 20.31 11.20 -9.40
C VAL A 337 20.76 10.50 -8.13
N ILE A 338 20.16 10.85 -6.99
CA ILE A 338 20.23 10.09 -5.75
C ILE A 338 19.24 8.92 -5.84
N VAL A 339 19.76 7.70 -5.75
CA VAL A 339 18.98 6.46 -5.74
C VAL A 339 18.83 5.97 -4.31
N CYS A 340 17.61 5.71 -3.89
CA CYS A 340 17.29 5.09 -2.61
C CYS A 340 16.60 3.75 -2.84
N VAL A 341 17.08 2.66 -2.24
CA VAL A 341 16.43 1.34 -2.29
C VAL A 341 16.12 0.88 -0.86
N THR A 342 14.86 0.52 -0.60
CA THR A 342 14.41 0.01 0.71
C THR A 342 13.07 -0.71 0.58
N GLY A 343 12.56 -1.28 1.67
CA GLY A 343 11.16 -1.69 1.81
C GLY A 343 10.34 -0.75 2.70
N ASP A 344 9.02 -0.90 2.67
CA ASP A 344 8.09 -0.24 3.61
C ASP A 344 7.86 -1.00 4.91
N HIS A 345 8.14 -2.30 4.92
CA HIS A 345 8.09 -3.15 6.10
C HIS A 345 8.78 -4.49 5.83
N THR A 346 8.92 -5.28 6.89
CA THR A 346 9.33 -6.69 6.81
C THR A 346 8.07 -7.55 6.68
N THR A 347 7.99 -8.36 5.63
CA THR A 347 7.03 -9.46 5.54
C THR A 347 7.78 -10.77 5.50
N SER A 348 7.64 -11.58 6.55
CA SER A 348 8.33 -12.86 6.59
C SER A 348 7.69 -13.83 5.62
N SER A 349 8.48 -14.32 4.66
CA SER A 349 8.07 -15.39 3.73
C SER A 349 7.99 -16.76 4.42
N VAL A 350 8.33 -16.86 5.71
CA VAL A 350 8.18 -18.08 6.51
C VAL A 350 6.74 -18.24 7.02
N ASP A 351 6.14 -17.17 7.54
CA ASP A 351 4.79 -17.20 8.13
C ASP A 351 3.72 -16.39 7.38
N GLY A 352 4.15 -15.55 6.44
CA GLY A 352 3.31 -14.70 5.59
C GLY A 352 2.76 -13.47 6.31
N ARG A 353 3.44 -12.98 7.36
CA ARG A 353 2.98 -11.85 8.19
C ARG A 353 3.98 -10.70 8.19
N HIS A 354 3.47 -9.50 8.43
CA HIS A 354 4.28 -8.32 8.66
C HIS A 354 4.89 -8.40 10.06
N HIS A 355 6.17 -8.06 10.19
CA HIS A 355 6.90 -8.00 11.46
C HIS A 355 7.53 -6.63 11.66
N GLY A 356 7.81 -6.29 12.93
CA GLY A 356 8.51 -5.06 13.31
C GLY A 356 10.03 -5.16 13.22
N ASP A 357 10.54 -6.08 12.39
CA ASP A 357 11.97 -6.17 12.10
C ASP A 357 12.35 -5.02 11.15
N PRO A 358 13.50 -4.35 11.35
CA PRO A 358 13.89 -3.24 10.49
C PRO A 358 14.21 -3.74 9.07
N VAL A 359 14.04 -2.86 8.09
CA VAL A 359 14.29 -3.15 6.67
C VAL A 359 15.65 -2.61 6.24
N PRO A 360 16.34 -3.27 5.28
CA PRO A 360 17.61 -2.76 4.75
C PRO A 360 17.35 -1.53 3.88
N LEU A 361 18.23 -0.54 4.03
CA LEU A 361 18.21 0.74 3.32
C LEU A 361 19.55 0.96 2.63
N LEU A 362 19.49 1.46 1.40
CA LEU A 362 20.62 1.81 0.56
C LEU A 362 20.37 3.19 -0.05
N ILE A 363 21.36 4.07 0.00
CA ILE A 363 21.38 5.35 -0.71
C ILE A 363 22.67 5.41 -1.54
N TRP A 364 22.55 5.73 -2.83
CA TRP A 364 23.65 5.81 -3.80
C TRP A 364 23.51 7.07 -4.65
N GLY A 365 24.63 7.66 -5.06
CA GLY A 365 24.67 8.84 -5.92
C GLY A 365 25.82 9.77 -5.57
N GLU A 366 25.98 10.84 -6.35
CA GLU A 366 27.02 11.85 -6.11
C GLU A 366 26.84 12.53 -4.74
N GLY A 367 27.95 12.78 -4.03
CA GLY A 367 27.94 13.39 -2.70
C GLY A 367 27.65 12.43 -1.54
N VAL A 368 27.20 11.20 -1.81
CA VAL A 368 27.00 10.18 -0.76
C VAL A 368 28.35 9.73 -0.21
N ARG A 369 28.46 9.69 1.13
CA ARG A 369 29.64 9.15 1.82
C ARG A 369 29.58 7.63 1.86
N ARG A 370 30.34 7.00 0.97
CA ARG A 370 30.48 5.55 0.85
C ARG A 370 30.89 4.89 2.17
N ASP A 371 30.25 3.77 2.53
CA ASP A 371 30.65 2.91 3.66
C ASP A 371 31.40 1.64 3.21
N GLU A 372 31.70 0.73 4.14
CA GLU A 372 32.44 -0.51 3.85
C GLU A 372 31.54 -1.71 3.45
N VAL A 373 30.21 -1.52 3.40
CA VAL A 373 29.27 -2.61 3.13
C VAL A 373 29.24 -2.88 1.63
N VAL A 374 29.53 -4.13 1.23
CA VAL A 374 29.55 -4.54 -0.19
C VAL A 374 28.39 -5.44 -0.61
N ARG A 375 27.41 -5.65 0.28
CA ARG A 375 26.23 -6.49 0.01
C ARG A 375 24.98 -5.84 0.53
N PHE A 376 23.92 -5.83 -0.28
CA PHE A 376 22.61 -5.33 0.10
C PHE A 376 21.74 -6.43 0.70
N ASP A 377 21.77 -6.61 2.01
CA ASP A 377 20.90 -7.54 2.74
C ASP A 377 20.70 -7.12 4.20
N GLU A 378 19.74 -7.73 4.90
CA GLU A 378 19.36 -7.34 6.26
C GLU A 378 20.54 -7.35 7.25
N VAL A 379 21.47 -8.32 7.10
CA VAL A 379 22.61 -8.47 8.02
C VAL A 379 23.74 -7.55 7.63
N SER A 380 24.05 -7.45 6.34
CA SER A 380 25.12 -6.60 5.84
C SER A 380 24.82 -5.12 6.08
N CYS A 381 23.62 -4.65 5.75
CA CYS A 381 23.19 -3.27 5.90
C CYS A 381 23.06 -2.82 7.37
N ALA A 382 22.90 -3.75 8.32
CA ALA A 382 22.92 -3.42 9.76
C ALA A 382 24.27 -2.85 10.24
N ARG A 383 25.34 -3.00 9.44
CA ARG A 383 26.67 -2.43 9.68
C ARG A 383 26.94 -1.16 8.88
N GLY A 384 25.96 -0.68 8.13
CA GLY A 384 26.11 0.46 7.22
C GLY A 384 26.25 1.80 7.93
N GLY A 385 26.80 2.78 7.21
CA GLY A 385 27.12 4.11 7.73
C GLY A 385 25.91 4.97 8.11
N LEU A 386 24.72 4.67 7.62
CA LEU A 386 23.47 5.31 8.07
C LEU A 386 23.05 4.83 9.46
N GLY A 387 23.58 3.69 9.93
CA GLY A 387 23.18 3.07 11.18
C GLY A 387 21.73 2.58 11.17
N ARG A 388 21.00 2.86 12.25
CA ARG A 388 19.58 2.51 12.40
C ARG A 388 18.74 3.78 12.52
N ILE A 389 17.93 4.07 11.50
CA ILE A 389 17.06 5.25 11.44
C ILE A 389 15.57 4.85 11.47
N ARG A 390 14.67 5.83 11.61
CA ARG A 390 13.23 5.62 11.39
C ARG A 390 12.85 6.01 9.97
N GLY A 391 11.73 5.48 9.48
CA GLY A 391 11.15 5.88 8.19
C GLY A 391 10.98 7.40 8.08
N LEU A 392 10.63 8.06 9.19
CA LEU A 392 10.47 9.52 9.27
C LEU A 392 11.72 10.32 8.94
N ASP A 393 12.90 9.72 9.13
CA ASP A 393 14.18 10.40 8.94
C ASP A 393 14.64 10.34 7.47
N LEU A 394 14.03 9.46 6.65
CA LEU A 394 14.47 9.17 5.28
C LEU A 394 14.33 10.39 4.35
N MET A 395 13.16 11.05 4.33
CA MET A 395 12.96 12.19 3.42
C MET A 395 13.91 13.34 3.72
N ASN A 396 14.14 13.67 4.99
CA ASN A 396 15.09 14.73 5.35
C ASN A 396 16.50 14.37 4.88
N THR A 397 16.92 13.11 5.06
CA THR A 397 18.22 12.62 4.57
C THR A 397 18.35 12.75 3.04
N LEU A 398 17.32 12.36 2.29
CA LEU A 398 17.33 12.46 0.82
C LEU A 398 17.28 13.92 0.34
N MET A 399 16.52 14.79 1.01
CA MET A 399 16.44 16.21 0.66
C MET A 399 17.75 16.93 0.96
N ASP A 400 18.43 16.60 2.06
CA ASP A 400 19.75 17.15 2.40
C ASP A 400 20.81 16.81 1.34
N LEU A 401 20.88 15.55 0.93
CA LEU A 401 21.79 15.09 -0.14
C LEU A 401 21.56 15.81 -1.48
N THR A 402 20.40 16.45 -1.65
CA THR A 402 20.09 17.19 -2.88
C THR A 402 20.02 18.71 -2.69
N GLY A 403 20.43 19.21 -1.53
CA GLY A 403 20.49 20.64 -1.20
C GLY A 403 19.12 21.31 -1.03
N ARG A 404 18.11 20.56 -0.56
CA ARG A 404 16.71 21.02 -0.42
C ARG A 404 16.23 21.17 1.02
N VAL A 405 17.13 21.10 2.00
CA VAL A 405 16.82 21.38 3.41
C VAL A 405 17.44 22.70 3.83
N GLU A 406 16.74 23.41 4.72
CA GLU A 406 17.23 24.65 5.32
C GLU A 406 17.99 24.34 6.61
N MET A 407 18.91 25.23 6.98
CA MET A 407 19.65 25.11 8.24
C MET A 407 18.66 25.28 9.41
N PHE A 408 18.76 24.41 10.42
CA PHE A 408 17.95 24.56 11.61
C PHE A 408 18.45 25.72 12.47
N GLY A 409 17.61 26.76 12.62
CA GLY A 409 17.90 27.93 13.45
C GLY A 409 18.19 29.22 12.68
N GLU A 410 18.10 29.19 11.34
CA GLU A 410 18.20 30.36 10.46
C GLU A 410 16.91 30.59 9.67
#